data_AF-F7NMQ9-F1
#
_entry.id   AF-F7NMQ9-F1
#
_cell.length_a   1.000
_cell.length_b   1.000
_cell.length_c   1.000
_cell.angle_alpha   90.00
_cell.angle_beta   90.00
_cell.angle_gamma   90.00
#
_symmetry.space_group_name_H-M   'P 1'
#
loop_
_entity.id
_entity.type
_entity.pdbx_description
1 polymer ?
#
loop_
_entity_poly.entity_id
_entity_poly.type
_entity_poly.pdbx_seq_one_letter_code
_entity_poly.pdbx_strand_id
1 'polypeptide(L)'
;MHYTDYKTILSPQKGINLYRGCSHGCIYCDSRSACYQINHDFEDIEVKRDAPRILEAQLRRIRKPCMISTGAMCDPYLPLEDDLQITRECLALIEKYGFGLAVLTKSARILRDLDILTAINAKTKSESFEAVTPRWRPIR
;
A
#
# COMPACT_ATOMS: atom_id res chain seq x y z
N MET A 1 -5.36 15.50 -6.45
CA MET A 1 -5.61 14.51 -5.40
C MET A 1 -6.99 14.79 -4.82
N HIS A 2 -7.78 13.77 -4.56
CA HIS A 2 -9.08 13.90 -3.91
C HIS A 2 -9.28 12.83 -2.85
N TYR A 3 -10.18 13.11 -1.91
CA TYR A 3 -10.52 12.17 -0.84
C TYR A 3 -11.86 11.51 -1.11
N THR A 4 -11.90 10.19 -0.98
CA THR A 4 -13.12 9.40 -1.14
C THR A 4 -13.36 8.57 0.11
N ASP A 5 -14.61 8.51 0.56
CA ASP A 5 -15.02 7.71 1.71
C ASP A 5 -15.22 6.25 1.29
N TYR A 6 -14.58 5.33 2.01
CA TYR A 6 -14.70 3.88 1.78
C TYR A 6 -15.25 3.16 3.00
N LYS A 7 -16.01 2.08 2.77
CA LYS A 7 -16.51 1.22 3.85
C LYS A 7 -15.51 0.12 4.26
N THR A 8 -14.71 -0.33 3.30
CA THR A 8 -13.73 -1.40 3.46
C THR A 8 -12.50 -1.11 2.61
N ILE A 9 -11.33 -1.47 3.13
CA ILE A 9 -10.05 -1.32 2.42
C ILE A 9 -9.28 -2.63 2.29
N LEU A 10 -9.56 -3.60 3.18
CA LEU A 10 -9.01 -4.94 3.14
C LEU A 10 -9.82 -5.83 2.19
N SER A 11 -9.15 -6.43 1.21
CA SER A 11 -9.72 -7.39 0.28
C SER A 11 -9.87 -8.80 0.90
N PRO A 12 -10.67 -9.69 0.30
CA PRO A 12 -10.79 -11.08 0.75
C PRO A 12 -9.43 -11.81 0.80
N GLN A 13 -8.54 -11.52 -0.16
CA GLN A 13 -7.17 -12.05 -0.24
C GLN A 13 -6.18 -11.33 0.67
N LYS A 14 -6.65 -10.50 1.62
CA LYS A 14 -5.81 -9.74 2.57
C LYS A 14 -4.90 -8.69 1.93
N GLY A 15 -5.24 -8.23 0.73
CA GLY A 15 -4.63 -7.08 0.11
C GLY A 15 -5.23 -5.77 0.63
N ILE A 16 -4.39 -4.77 0.92
CA ILE A 16 -4.81 -3.41 1.26
C ILE A 16 -4.43 -2.46 0.13
N ASN A 17 -5.40 -1.65 -0.29
CA ASN A 17 -5.20 -0.56 -1.24
C ASN A 17 -5.58 0.75 -0.55
N LEU A 18 -4.59 1.57 -0.21
CA LEU A 18 -4.76 2.86 0.47
C LEU A 18 -5.07 3.99 -0.51
N TYR A 19 -4.57 3.83 -1.75
CA TYR A 19 -4.66 4.80 -2.82
C TYR A 19 -5.24 4.16 -4.09
N ARG A 20 -5.88 4.96 -4.95
CA ARG A 20 -6.19 4.58 -6.34
C ARG A 20 -5.63 5.64 -7.29
N GLY A 21 -5.01 5.21 -8.38
CA GLY A 21 -4.20 6.08 -9.25
C GLY A 21 -2.77 6.20 -8.75
N CYS A 22 -1.82 6.45 -9.66
CA CYS A 22 -0.40 6.42 -9.37
C CYS A 22 0.37 7.37 -10.30
N SER A 23 1.34 8.11 -9.74
CA SER A 23 2.15 9.10 -10.46
C SER A 23 3.42 8.53 -11.12
N HIS A 24 3.64 7.22 -11.04
CA HIS A 24 4.88 6.60 -11.55
C HIS A 24 4.97 6.43 -13.06
N GLY A 25 3.86 6.55 -13.79
CA GLY A 25 3.84 6.48 -15.26
C GLY A 25 4.37 5.17 -15.87
N CYS A 26 4.21 4.01 -15.19
CA CYS A 26 4.71 2.73 -15.70
C CYS A 26 3.99 2.34 -17.00
N ILE A 27 4.75 2.02 -18.06
CA ILE A 27 4.20 1.57 -19.35
C ILE A 27 3.44 0.24 -19.25
N TYR A 28 3.79 -0.60 -18.28
CA TYR A 28 3.20 -1.91 -18.02
C TYR A 28 2.15 -1.89 -16.90
N CYS A 29 1.65 -0.70 -16.54
CA CYS A 29 0.70 -0.57 -15.43
C CYS A 29 -0.64 -1.22 -15.78
N ASP A 30 -0.92 -2.37 -15.15
CA ASP A 30 -2.18 -3.10 -15.31
C ASP A 30 -3.39 -2.27 -14.86
N SER A 31 -3.18 -1.41 -13.87
CA SER A 31 -4.20 -0.63 -13.17
C SER A 31 -4.78 0.50 -14.04
N ARG A 32 -4.19 0.75 -15.22
CA ARG A 32 -4.77 1.59 -16.28
C ARG A 32 -5.87 0.89 -17.07
N SER A 33 -6.04 -0.41 -16.90
CA SER A 33 -7.06 -1.18 -17.62
C SER A 33 -8.47 -0.85 -17.11
N ALA A 34 -9.46 -0.87 -18.02
CA ALA A 34 -10.86 -0.58 -17.70
C ALA A 34 -11.47 -1.53 -16.65
N CYS A 35 -10.91 -2.73 -16.44
CA CYS A 35 -11.37 -3.67 -15.42
C CYS A 35 -11.25 -3.13 -13.99
N TYR A 36 -10.35 -2.17 -13.74
CA TYR A 36 -10.17 -1.56 -12.43
C TYR A 36 -11.14 -0.42 -12.14
N GLN A 37 -11.96 0.01 -13.12
CA GLN A 37 -13.04 1.00 -12.93
C GLN A 37 -12.55 2.26 -12.19
N ILE A 38 -11.40 2.78 -12.62
CA ILE A 38 -10.86 4.06 -12.17
C ILE A 38 -11.50 5.13 -13.05
N ASN A 39 -12.51 5.82 -12.52
CA ASN A 39 -13.32 6.80 -13.27
C ASN A 39 -12.80 8.24 -13.14
N HIS A 40 -11.55 8.40 -12.72
CA HIS A 40 -10.85 9.68 -12.58
C HIS A 40 -9.52 9.61 -13.34
N ASP A 41 -8.86 10.76 -13.54
CA ASP A 41 -7.55 10.80 -14.15
C ASP A 41 -6.56 9.97 -13.32
N PHE A 42 -5.77 9.11 -13.97
CA PHE A 42 -4.90 8.15 -13.28
C PHE A 42 -3.80 8.84 -12.45
N GLU A 43 -3.42 10.06 -12.83
CA GLU A 43 -2.48 10.92 -12.12
C GLU A 43 -3.14 11.70 -10.96
N ASP A 44 -4.48 11.80 -10.97
CA ASP A 44 -5.24 12.31 -9.84
C ASP A 44 -5.43 11.20 -8.80
N ILE A 45 -4.58 11.22 -7.77
CA ILE A 45 -4.55 10.14 -6.79
C ILE A 45 -5.73 10.29 -5.83
N GLU A 46 -6.58 9.26 -5.83
CA GLU A 46 -7.68 9.10 -4.89
C GLU A 46 -7.12 8.53 -3.58
N VAL A 47 -7.28 9.31 -2.51
CA VAL A 47 -6.92 8.93 -1.16
C VAL A 47 -8.16 8.43 -0.44
N LYS A 48 -8.08 7.20 0.10
CA LYS A 48 -9.16 6.68 0.94
C LYS A 48 -9.14 7.37 2.29
N ARG A 49 -10.15 8.20 2.56
CA ARG A 49 -10.27 8.89 3.85
C ARG A 49 -10.42 7.87 4.97
N ASP A 50 -9.83 8.17 6.13
CA ASP A 50 -9.88 7.33 7.34
C ASP A 50 -9.35 5.90 7.15
N ALA A 51 -8.47 5.65 6.17
CA ALA A 51 -7.94 4.31 5.91
C ALA A 51 -7.37 3.62 7.17
N PRO A 52 -6.59 4.29 8.07
CA PRO A 52 -6.10 3.64 9.29
C PRO A 52 -7.23 3.19 10.23
N ARG A 53 -8.25 4.02 10.41
CA ARG A 53 -9.41 3.72 11.27
C ARG A 53 -10.23 2.55 10.72
N ILE A 54 -10.45 2.51 9.41
CA ILE A 54 -11.14 1.40 8.74
C ILE A 54 -10.30 0.12 8.87
N LEU A 55 -8.98 0.22 8.69
CA LEU A 55 -8.07 -0.91 8.82
C LEU A 55 -8.16 -1.52 10.22
N GLU A 56 -8.05 -0.70 11.26
CA GLU A 56 -8.12 -1.16 12.65
C GLU A 56 -9.41 -1.94 12.92
N ALA A 57 -10.56 -1.40 12.48
CA ALA A 57 -11.85 -2.05 12.64
C ALA A 57 -11.92 -3.41 11.90
N GLN A 58 -11.28 -3.52 10.73
CA GLN A 58 -11.21 -4.77 9.97
C GLN A 58 -10.23 -5.77 10.61
N LEU A 59 -9.08 -5.32 11.09
CA LEU A 59 -8.07 -6.16 11.75
C LEU A 59 -8.61 -6.81 13.04
N ARG A 60 -9.36 -6.06 13.84
CA ARG A 60 -10.01 -6.58 15.07
C ARG A 60 -10.96 -7.74 14.81
N ARG A 61 -11.52 -7.86 13.61
CA ARG A 61 -12.44 -8.95 13.23
C ARG A 61 -11.70 -10.22 12.83
N ILE A 62 -10.40 -10.14 12.53
CA ILE A 62 -9.60 -11.28 12.09
C ILE A 62 -9.06 -12.03 13.31
N ARG A 63 -9.51 -13.28 13.50
CA ARG A 63 -9.13 -14.09 14.66
C ARG A 63 -7.76 -14.77 14.55
N LYS A 64 -7.23 -14.92 13.33
CA LYS A 64 -5.94 -15.59 13.08
C LYS A 64 -4.98 -14.64 12.38
N PRO A 65 -3.74 -14.49 12.86
CA PRO A 65 -2.73 -13.68 12.17
C PRO A 65 -2.54 -14.23 10.75
N CYS A 66 -2.46 -13.30 9.80
CA CYS A 66 -2.34 -13.58 8.37
C CYS A 66 -1.40 -12.56 7.74
N MET A 67 -0.94 -12.87 6.53
CA MET A 67 -0.14 -11.96 5.73
C MET A 67 -1.04 -10.91 5.08
N ILE A 68 -0.75 -9.63 5.33
CA ILE A 68 -1.40 -8.50 4.67
C ILE A 68 -0.48 -8.02 3.57
N SER A 69 -0.98 -7.94 2.34
CA SER A 69 -0.20 -7.43 1.21
C SER A 69 -0.61 -6.01 0.85
N THR A 70 0.35 -5.17 0.49
CA THR A 70 0.10 -3.84 -0.07
C THR A 70 0.90 -3.65 -1.35
N GLY A 71 0.45 -2.77 -2.23
CA GLY A 71 1.14 -2.48 -3.49
C GLY A 71 0.69 -3.26 -4.71
N ALA A 72 -0.38 -4.05 -4.60
CA ALA A 72 -0.88 -4.87 -5.71
C ALA A 72 -1.53 -4.05 -6.84
N MET A 73 -2.22 -2.96 -6.51
CA MET A 73 -2.92 -2.11 -7.49
C MET A 73 -2.28 -0.73 -7.61
N CYS A 74 -1.81 -0.18 -6.50
CA CYS A 74 -1.16 1.12 -6.47
C CYS A 74 0.02 1.08 -5.51
N ASP A 75 1.07 1.82 -5.83
CA ASP A 75 2.23 1.96 -4.96
C ASP A 75 1.80 2.61 -3.62
N PRO A 76 2.12 2.01 -2.47
CA PRO A 76 1.79 2.60 -1.18
C PRO A 76 2.68 3.80 -0.84
N TYR A 77 3.88 3.87 -1.42
CA TYR A 77 4.86 4.92 -1.17
C TYR A 77 4.91 5.95 -2.30
N LEU A 78 3.76 6.56 -2.57
CA LEU A 78 3.64 7.70 -3.47
C LEU A 78 4.27 8.96 -2.86
N PRO A 79 4.64 9.98 -3.65
CA PRO A 79 5.21 11.23 -3.13
C PRO A 79 4.35 11.91 -2.05
N LEU A 80 3.03 11.83 -2.16
CA LEU A 80 2.08 12.32 -1.15
C LEU A 80 2.19 11.64 0.23
N GLU A 81 2.77 10.44 0.29
CA GLU A 81 2.99 9.72 1.55
C GLU A 81 4.03 10.43 2.44
N ASP A 82 4.83 11.34 1.88
CA ASP A 82 5.74 12.19 2.65
C ASP A 82 4.97 13.13 3.59
N ASP A 83 3.80 13.63 3.16
CA ASP A 83 2.94 14.51 3.95
C ASP A 83 1.82 13.77 4.69
N LEU A 84 1.21 12.76 4.05
CA LEU A 84 0.01 12.09 4.59
C LEU A 84 0.30 11.02 5.64
N GLN A 85 1.41 10.30 5.52
CA GLN A 85 1.82 9.22 6.45
C GLN A 85 0.78 8.12 6.73
N ILE A 86 -0.25 7.97 5.87
CA ILE A 86 -1.33 7.00 6.03
C ILE A 86 -0.81 5.56 6.00
N THR A 87 0.14 5.27 5.11
CA THR A 87 0.79 3.95 5.03
C THR A 87 1.52 3.66 6.32
N ARG A 88 2.30 4.62 6.84
CA ARG A 88 3.02 4.47 8.10
C ARG A 88 2.07 4.16 9.27
N GLU A 89 0.95 4.87 9.38
CA GLU A 89 -0.08 4.59 10.38
C GLU A 89 -0.68 3.19 10.22
N CYS A 90 -0.97 2.77 9.00
CA CYS A 90 -1.45 1.41 8.72
C CYS A 90 -0.42 0.35 9.11
N LEU A 91 0.87 0.57 8.83
CA LEU A 91 1.94 -0.34 9.23
C LEU A 91 2.07 -0.46 10.75
N ALA A 92 1.96 0.66 11.48
CA ALA A 92 1.97 0.65 12.93
C ALA A 92 0.80 -0.17 13.52
N LEU A 93 -0.38 -0.12 12.90
CA LEU A 93 -1.52 -0.96 13.29
C LEU A 93 -1.23 -2.44 13.04
N ILE A 94 -0.69 -2.78 11.87
CA ILE A 94 -0.33 -4.16 11.51
C ILE A 94 0.68 -4.74 12.52
N GLU A 95 1.71 -3.97 12.86
CA GLU A 95 2.72 -4.29 13.86
C GLU A 95 2.10 -4.51 15.25
N LYS A 96 1.20 -3.61 15.67
CA LYS A 96 0.52 -3.64 16.97
C LYS A 96 -0.31 -4.90 17.15
N TYR A 97 -1.00 -5.33 16.10
CA TYR A 97 -1.83 -6.53 16.12
C TYR A 97 -1.07 -7.82 15.77
N GLY A 98 0.21 -7.74 15.39
CA GLY A 98 1.04 -8.90 15.08
C GLY A 98 0.65 -9.62 13.78
N PHE A 99 0.18 -8.86 12.78
CA PHE A 99 -0.04 -9.40 11.44
C PHE A 99 1.25 -9.37 10.63
N GLY A 100 1.41 -10.33 9.71
CA GLY A 100 2.53 -10.32 8.77
C GLY A 100 2.28 -9.34 7.63
N LEU A 101 3.34 -8.88 6.98
CA LEU A 101 3.27 -7.84 5.96
C LEU A 101 4.04 -8.24 4.70
N ALA A 102 3.45 -8.00 3.54
CA ALA A 102 4.13 -8.03 2.25
C ALA A 102 3.94 -6.67 1.57
N VAL A 103 5.03 -6.05 1.14
CA VAL A 103 5.00 -4.72 0.53
C VAL A 103 5.60 -4.79 -0.86
N LEU A 104 4.80 -4.39 -1.85
CA LEU A 104 5.24 -4.17 -3.22
C LEU A 104 5.36 -2.65 -3.42
N THR A 105 6.55 -2.17 -3.75
CA THR A 105 6.75 -0.74 -4.03
C THR A 105 7.89 -0.56 -5.00
N LYS A 106 7.79 0.48 -5.83
CA LYS A 106 8.84 0.92 -6.75
C LYS A 106 9.63 2.10 -6.19
N SER A 107 9.15 2.71 -5.11
CA SER A 107 9.75 3.88 -4.48
C SER A 107 10.77 3.50 -3.40
N ALA A 108 11.89 4.23 -3.34
CA ALA A 108 12.86 4.12 -2.24
C ALA A 108 12.36 4.74 -0.91
N ARG A 109 11.17 5.36 -0.90
CA ARG A 109 10.56 5.98 0.28
C ARG A 109 10.22 4.97 1.39
N ILE A 110 10.10 3.70 1.05
CA ILE A 110 9.96 2.60 2.02
C ILE A 110 11.07 2.59 3.07
N LEU A 111 12.25 3.13 2.74
CA LEU A 111 13.38 3.21 3.67
C LEU A 111 13.09 4.05 4.92
N ARG A 112 12.12 4.97 4.86
CA ARG A 112 11.70 5.81 5.99
C ARG A 112 11.05 4.99 7.11
N ASP A 113 10.36 3.93 6.76
CA ASP A 113 9.53 3.14 7.67
C ASP A 113 10.21 1.79 8.03
N LEU A 114 11.53 1.69 7.83
CA LEU A 114 12.35 0.51 8.16
C LEU A 114 12.28 0.12 9.64
N ASP A 115 12.08 1.09 10.52
CA ASP A 115 11.90 0.86 11.96
C ASP A 115 10.69 -0.04 12.23
N ILE A 116 9.54 0.27 11.61
CA ILE A 116 8.30 -0.48 11.75
C ILE A 116 8.41 -1.84 11.04
N LEU A 117 8.97 -1.86 9.82
CA LEU A 117 9.18 -3.09 9.06
C LEU A 117 10.06 -4.08 9.85
N THR A 118 11.17 -3.63 10.39
CA THR A 118 12.05 -4.48 11.21
C THR A 118 11.31 -5.04 12.44
N ALA A 119 10.45 -4.24 13.07
CA ALA A 119 9.63 -4.69 14.20
C ALA A 119 8.59 -5.74 13.78
N ILE A 120 7.95 -5.58 12.61
CA ILE A 120 7.03 -6.57 12.04
C ILE A 120 7.78 -7.87 11.74
N ASN A 121 8.92 -7.80 11.07
CA ASN A 121 9.75 -8.97 10.76
C ASN A 121 10.16 -9.73 12.02
N ALA A 122 10.58 -9.03 13.07
CA ALA A 122 10.96 -9.64 14.33
C ALA A 122 9.79 -10.42 14.98
N LYS A 123 8.56 -9.94 14.80
CA LYS A 123 7.35 -10.58 15.33
C LYS A 123 6.84 -11.75 14.47
N THR A 124 6.80 -11.60 13.15
CA THR A 124 6.09 -12.55 12.26
C THR A 124 7.01 -13.38 11.36
N LYS A 125 8.31 -13.02 11.25
CA LYS A 125 9.33 -13.69 10.42
C LYS A 125 8.96 -13.85 8.94
N SER A 126 8.12 -12.96 8.43
CA SER A 126 7.58 -13.05 7.08
C SER A 126 7.39 -11.64 6.53
N GLU A 127 8.43 -11.14 5.87
CA GLU A 127 8.37 -9.93 5.06
C GLU A 127 8.88 -10.23 3.66
N SER A 128 8.02 -10.02 2.66
CA SER A 128 8.41 -10.07 1.25
C SER A 128 8.40 -8.65 0.72
N PHE A 129 9.59 -8.15 0.39
CA PHE A 129 9.77 -6.87 -0.29
C PHE A 129 10.05 -7.14 -1.75
N GLU A 130 9.18 -6.66 -2.63
CA GLU A 130 9.47 -6.67 -4.06
C GLU A 130 9.61 -5.23 -4.54
N ALA A 131 10.87 -4.82 -4.70
CA ALA A 131 11.24 -3.53 -5.26
C ALA A 131 11.52 -3.68 -6.76
N VAL A 132 10.48 -3.50 -7.58
CA VAL A 132 10.65 -3.51 -9.04
C VAL A 132 11.20 -2.15 -9.46
N THR A 133 12.51 -2.02 -9.61
CA THR A 133 13.12 -0.83 -10.22
C THR A 133 13.17 -0.99 -11.74
N PRO A 134 12.41 -0.23 -12.55
CA PRO A 134 12.71 -0.08 -13.95
C PRO A 134 13.68 1.09 -14.05
N ARG A 135 14.96 0.84 -13.82
CA ARG A 135 15.99 1.78 -14.25
C ARG A 135 16.16 1.60 -15.75
N TRP A 136 15.21 2.11 -16.53
CA TRP A 136 15.33 2.15 -17.98
C TRP A 136 16.39 3.21 -18.32
N ARG A 137 17.63 2.76 -18.55
CA ARG A 137 18.63 3.56 -19.25
C ARG A 137 18.33 3.42 -20.75
N PRO A 138 18.13 4.52 -21.50
CA PRO A 138 18.16 4.42 -22.94
C PRO A 138 19.53 3.90 -23.35
N ILE A 139 19.54 2.78 -24.07
CA ILE A 139 20.73 2.34 -24.81
C ILE A 139 20.97 3.43 -25.84
N ARG A 140 21.99 4.26 -25.61
CA ARG A 140 22.58 5.10 -26.64
C ARG A 140 23.41 4.23 -27.58
#